data_AF-A0A816LE69-F1
#
_entry.id   AF-A0A816LE69-F1
#
_cell.length_a   1.000
_cell.length_b   1.000
_cell.length_c   1.000
_cell.angle_alpha   90.00
_cell.angle_beta   90.00
_cell.angle_gamma   90.00
#
_symmetry.space_group_name_H-M   'P 1'
#
loop_
_entity.id
_entity.type
_entity.pdbx_description
1 polymer ?
#
loop_
_entity_poly.entity_id
_entity_poly.type
_entity_poly.pdbx_seq_one_letter_code
_entity_poly.pdbx_strand_id
1 'polypeptide(L)'
;MHSYSQHHIKDANVDMFDDDKPPHPLNNTSSEIKLRRTNTDSLNYPVLHRALSTVSANQSLVYNQRNALAKNFRRISVNDEIVTIDHTDADASFLLPNLYELPDDIRTRVMDSLVDTTTMATLEESKRLNWWANKKLTSPKLYPVLTSGDGNCLLHATSLAMWGFHDHSLSMRKALNETMITSKPNNSLYRRWRWAQSVQNKKYGLVFSEQEWTDEWKSLLRLSSAEPRVSQKTSSNSNNRSTNSTAPTDEMNRNKSPQTGTPTSVGGSTKSSSPSARQYYESLEEFHVYVLANNIRRPIIIYSDTILRTNDGEPISPIEFGGIYLPLEIPPEKCHRQPVFLAFDAAHFSALVPMEQNSKATSKGKYILCSMLILR
;
A
#
# COMPACT_ATOMS: atom_id res chain seq x y z
N MET A 1 63.15 18.00 8.35
CA MET A 1 64.22 17.88 9.37
C MET A 1 63.62 17.11 10.54
N HIS A 2 63.79 15.80 10.78
CA HIS A 2 64.92 14.86 10.74
C HIS A 2 64.35 13.49 10.26
N SER A 3 64.92 12.63 9.41
CA SER A 3 66.29 12.08 9.17
C SER A 3 66.67 10.85 10.02
N TYR A 4 66.61 9.67 9.37
CA TYR A 4 67.37 8.38 9.55
C TYR A 4 67.13 7.54 10.84
N SER A 5 67.18 6.20 10.86
CA SER A 5 67.92 5.16 10.09
C SER A 5 67.15 3.81 10.11
N GLN A 6 66.88 3.14 8.98
CA GLN A 6 67.56 1.95 8.41
C GLN A 6 68.12 0.88 9.37
N HIS A 7 67.67 -0.37 9.18
CA HIS A 7 68.51 -1.56 9.15
C HIS A 7 68.07 -2.51 8.01
N HIS A 8 69.09 -3.09 7.38
CA HIS A 8 69.11 -3.90 6.16
C HIS A 8 69.80 -5.24 6.49
N ILE A 9 69.48 -6.32 5.77
CA ILE A 9 70.26 -7.55 5.41
C ILE A 9 69.20 -8.58 4.88
N LYS A 10 69.08 -8.91 3.58
CA LYS A 10 69.92 -9.74 2.66
C LYS A 10 69.98 -11.22 3.09
N ASP A 11 69.78 -12.29 2.30
CA ASP A 11 69.83 -12.60 0.86
C ASP A 11 68.94 -13.87 0.60
N ALA A 12 68.20 -13.95 -0.51
CA ALA A 12 68.44 -14.77 -1.73
C ALA A 12 68.30 -16.30 -1.60
N ASN A 13 67.35 -16.88 -2.36
CA ASN A 13 67.69 -17.85 -3.41
C ASN A 13 66.54 -18.02 -4.43
N VAL A 14 66.94 -17.94 -5.69
CA VAL A 14 66.18 -18.17 -6.92
C VAL A 14 66.59 -19.55 -7.41
N ASP A 15 65.64 -20.38 -7.85
CA ASP A 15 65.91 -21.42 -8.84
C ASP A 15 64.72 -21.53 -9.80
N MET A 16 65.01 -21.22 -11.07
CA MET A 16 64.23 -21.56 -12.26
C MET A 16 64.52 -23.01 -12.64
N PHE A 17 63.52 -23.78 -13.06
CA PHE A 17 63.65 -24.69 -14.21
C PHE A 17 62.27 -24.84 -14.88
N ASP A 18 62.24 -24.54 -16.18
CA ASP A 18 61.21 -24.89 -17.16
C ASP A 18 61.12 -26.42 -17.31
N ASP A 19 59.91 -26.94 -17.54
CA ASP A 19 59.73 -27.98 -18.57
C ASP A 19 58.25 -28.20 -18.98
N ASP A 20 58.13 -28.53 -20.26
CA ASP A 20 56.97 -28.56 -21.13
C ASP A 20 55.93 -29.69 -20.91
N LYS A 21 54.72 -29.42 -21.44
CA LYS A 21 53.67 -30.31 -22.01
C LYS A 21 52.48 -30.86 -21.19
N PRO A 22 51.29 -31.00 -21.84
CA PRO A 22 50.00 -31.25 -21.21
C PRO A 22 49.58 -32.74 -21.24
N PRO A 23 48.62 -33.20 -20.41
CA PRO A 23 48.06 -34.52 -20.57
C PRO A 23 46.75 -34.51 -21.38
N HIS A 24 46.71 -35.36 -22.41
CA HIS A 24 45.51 -35.82 -23.13
C HIS A 24 45.25 -37.31 -22.77
N PRO A 25 44.08 -37.89 -23.14
CA PRO A 25 43.18 -38.57 -22.20
C PRO A 25 43.38 -40.09 -22.09
N LEU A 26 42.92 -40.66 -20.97
CA LEU A 26 42.75 -42.09 -20.80
C LEU A 26 41.27 -42.47 -20.93
N ASN A 27 40.94 -43.15 -22.03
CA ASN A 27 39.76 -43.98 -22.18
C ASN A 27 40.07 -45.37 -21.60
N ASN A 28 39.18 -45.91 -20.74
CA ASN A 28 38.90 -47.34 -20.73
C ASN A 28 37.50 -47.65 -20.16
N THR A 29 36.59 -47.94 -21.09
CA THR A 29 35.57 -49.00 -21.11
C THR A 29 34.84 -49.43 -19.82
N SER A 30 33.54 -49.10 -19.81
CA SER A 30 32.39 -50.00 -19.71
C SER A 30 32.19 -50.88 -18.47
N SER A 31 31.36 -50.38 -17.57
CA SER A 31 30.26 -51.16 -16.97
C SER A 31 28.96 -50.40 -17.17
N GLU A 32 28.12 -50.86 -18.11
CA GLU A 32 26.77 -50.35 -18.32
C GLU A 32 25.92 -50.52 -17.05
N ILE A 33 25.65 -49.44 -16.35
CA ILE A 33 24.48 -49.36 -15.46
C ILE A 33 23.39 -48.67 -16.26
N LYS A 34 22.43 -49.49 -16.70
CA LYS A 34 21.17 -49.07 -17.32
C LYS A 34 20.35 -48.28 -16.29
N LEU A 35 20.64 -46.99 -16.12
CA LEU A 35 19.83 -46.13 -15.29
C LEU A 35 18.57 -45.78 -16.07
N ARG A 36 17.46 -46.41 -15.65
CA ARG A 36 16.10 -46.07 -16.07
C ARG A 36 15.93 -44.55 -16.03
N ARG A 37 15.44 -43.96 -17.13
CA ARG A 37 14.82 -42.62 -17.12
C ARG A 37 13.68 -42.65 -16.10
N THR A 38 13.95 -42.20 -14.88
CA THR A 38 12.92 -41.80 -13.93
C THR A 38 12.60 -40.34 -14.19
N ASN A 39 11.30 -40.05 -14.21
CA ASN A 39 10.71 -38.74 -14.46
C ASN A 39 11.44 -37.61 -13.74
N THR A 40 11.47 -36.46 -14.42
CA THR A 40 11.80 -35.13 -13.90
C THR A 40 11.23 -34.93 -12.49
N ASP A 41 12.09 -35.02 -11.47
CA ASP A 41 11.77 -34.49 -10.14
C ASP A 41 11.71 -32.97 -10.28
N SER A 42 10.49 -32.45 -10.28
CA SER A 42 10.19 -31.04 -10.14
C SER A 42 10.79 -30.55 -8.82
N LEU A 43 11.84 -29.74 -8.89
CA LEU A 43 12.27 -28.86 -7.80
C LEU A 43 11.05 -28.05 -7.34
N ASN A 44 10.48 -28.46 -6.21
CA ASN A 44 9.28 -27.87 -5.63
C ASN A 44 9.69 -26.57 -4.93
N TYR A 45 9.90 -25.50 -5.71
CA TYR A 45 10.09 -24.17 -5.15
C TYR A 45 8.80 -23.75 -4.42
N PRO A 46 8.88 -23.15 -3.22
CA PRO A 46 7.70 -22.70 -2.51
C PRO A 46 6.87 -21.76 -3.41
N VAL A 47 5.55 -21.97 -3.41
CA VAL A 47 4.61 -21.14 -4.17
C VAL A 47 4.74 -19.70 -3.66
N LEU A 48 5.23 -18.80 -4.52
CA LEU A 48 5.28 -17.37 -4.22
C LEU A 48 3.85 -16.84 -4.18
N HIS A 49 3.38 -16.48 -3.00
CA HIS A 49 2.10 -15.82 -2.86
C HIS A 49 2.18 -14.38 -3.40
N ARG A 50 1.13 -13.94 -4.09
CA ARG A 50 1.04 -12.59 -4.66
C ARG A 50 1.03 -11.55 -3.54
N ALA A 51 1.87 -10.53 -3.67
CA ALA A 51 2.08 -9.42 -2.73
C ALA A 51 2.82 -9.78 -1.42
N LEU A 52 3.73 -8.88 -1.00
CA LEU A 52 4.69 -9.06 0.11
C LEU A 52 4.09 -9.57 1.44
N SER A 53 2.84 -9.19 1.74
CA SER A 53 2.22 -9.49 3.04
C SER A 53 1.50 -10.84 3.11
N THR A 54 1.45 -11.59 2.03
CA THR A 54 0.76 -12.90 1.97
C THR A 54 1.74 -14.07 2.12
N VAL A 55 3.04 -13.79 2.24
CA VAL A 55 4.08 -14.78 2.51
C VAL A 55 3.88 -15.34 3.91
N SER A 56 3.36 -16.56 4.00
CA SER A 56 2.99 -17.25 5.24
C SER A 56 4.15 -17.38 6.23
N ALA A 57 5.39 -17.53 5.72
CA ALA A 57 6.60 -17.67 6.53
C ALA A 57 6.85 -16.48 7.48
N ASN A 58 6.40 -15.27 7.12
CA ASN A 58 6.64 -14.05 7.90
C ASN A 58 5.38 -13.51 8.58
N GLN A 59 4.29 -14.27 8.60
CA GLN A 59 2.99 -13.81 9.09
C GLN A 59 3.06 -13.34 10.56
N SER A 60 3.80 -14.04 11.42
CA SER A 60 3.97 -13.68 12.84
C SER A 60 4.76 -12.38 13.01
N LEU A 61 5.85 -12.21 12.25
CA LEU A 61 6.67 -11.00 12.28
C LEU A 61 5.88 -9.78 11.80
N VAL A 62 5.19 -9.92 10.66
CA VAL A 62 4.32 -8.86 10.10
C VAL A 62 3.19 -8.52 11.08
N TYR A 63 2.58 -9.51 11.71
CA TYR A 63 1.54 -9.30 12.72
C TYR A 63 2.06 -8.51 13.93
N ASN A 64 3.23 -8.90 14.46
CA ASN A 64 3.86 -8.21 15.59
C ASN A 64 4.21 -6.76 15.23
N GLN A 65 4.78 -6.52 14.05
CA GLN A 65 5.14 -5.19 13.60
C GLN A 65 3.91 -4.29 13.41
N ARG A 66 2.82 -4.82 12.83
CA ARG A 66 1.54 -4.10 12.73
C ARG A 66 0.99 -3.71 14.10
N ASN A 67 1.03 -4.63 15.07
CA ASN A 67 0.54 -4.38 16.42
C ASN A 67 1.41 -3.37 17.19
N ALA A 68 2.72 -3.35 16.94
CA ALA A 68 3.61 -2.34 17.48
C ALA A 68 3.27 -0.96 16.88
N LEU A 69 3.17 -0.87 15.55
CA LEU A 69 2.83 0.37 14.85
C LEU A 69 1.48 0.94 15.31
N ALA A 70 0.48 0.09 15.52
CA ALA A 70 -0.84 0.50 16.01
C ALA A 70 -0.78 1.28 17.33
N LYS A 71 0.21 1.00 18.20
CA LYS A 71 0.42 1.67 19.49
C LYS A 71 1.19 2.98 19.38
N ASN A 72 1.78 3.25 18.21
CA ASN A 72 2.65 4.39 17.99
C ASN A 72 1.93 5.58 17.37
N PHE A 73 0.72 5.39 16.83
CA PHE A 73 -0.18 6.50 16.51
C PHE A 73 -0.65 7.15 17.82
N ARG A 74 -0.31 8.42 18.02
CA ARG A 74 -0.65 9.19 19.21
C ARG A 74 -1.05 10.61 18.81
N ARG A 75 -1.88 11.25 19.63
CA ARG A 75 -2.11 12.70 19.51
C ARG A 75 -0.84 13.43 19.92
N ILE A 76 -0.36 14.35 19.06
CA ILE A 76 0.78 15.20 19.40
C ILE A 76 0.28 16.58 19.84
N SER A 77 0.81 17.04 20.98
CA SER A 77 0.31 18.16 21.77
C SER A 77 0.52 19.56 21.20
N VAL A 78 1.00 19.74 19.97
CA VAL A 78 1.26 21.10 19.47
C VAL A 78 -0.06 21.85 19.29
N ASN A 79 -1.15 21.14 18.97
CA ASN A 79 -2.53 21.64 19.03
C ASN A 79 -3.57 20.58 19.48
N ASP A 80 -3.16 19.33 19.75
CA ASP A 80 -4.01 18.20 20.17
C ASP A 80 -5.14 17.78 19.20
N GLU A 81 -5.08 18.25 17.95
CA GLU A 81 -6.13 18.04 16.92
C GLU A 81 -5.79 16.93 15.89
N ILE A 82 -4.55 16.43 15.84
CA ILE A 82 -4.11 15.47 14.81
C ILE A 82 -3.46 14.25 15.46
N VAL A 83 -3.87 13.07 15.02
CA VAL A 83 -3.24 11.79 15.37
C VAL A 83 -2.06 11.57 14.44
N THR A 84 -0.86 11.40 14.98
CA THR A 84 0.35 11.19 14.17
C THR A 84 1.19 10.03 14.69
N ILE A 85 1.98 9.42 13.82
CA ILE A 85 3.03 8.50 14.24
C ILE A 85 4.16 9.23 14.97
N ASP A 86 4.92 8.48 15.77
CA ASP A 86 6.15 8.98 16.35
C ASP A 86 7.19 9.30 15.26
N HIS A 87 8.03 10.29 15.52
CA HIS A 87 9.07 10.75 14.60
C HIS A 87 10.02 9.62 14.18
N THR A 88 10.35 8.69 15.08
CA THR A 88 11.22 7.55 14.78
C THR A 88 10.60 6.57 13.79
N ASP A 89 9.27 6.41 13.81
CA ASP A 89 8.57 5.52 12.88
C ASP A 89 8.37 6.17 11.50
N ALA A 90 8.33 7.51 11.44
CA ALA A 90 8.26 8.27 10.20
C ALA A 90 9.52 8.14 9.33
N ASP A 91 10.66 7.82 9.94
CA ASP A 91 11.98 7.68 9.29
C ASP A 91 12.11 6.38 8.46
N ALA A 92 11.24 5.40 8.66
CA ALA A 92 11.32 4.12 7.95
C ALA A 92 11.00 4.27 6.45
N SER A 93 11.77 3.59 5.59
CA SER A 93 11.51 3.50 4.15
C SER A 93 11.83 2.10 3.67
N PHE A 94 10.91 1.50 2.91
CA PHE A 94 11.10 0.18 2.32
C PHE A 94 11.82 0.27 0.98
N LEU A 95 12.76 -0.65 0.75
CA LEU A 95 13.43 -0.86 -0.52
C LEU A 95 13.25 -2.32 -0.92
N LEU A 96 13.15 -2.57 -2.23
CA LEU A 96 13.27 -3.94 -2.73
C LEU A 96 14.72 -4.40 -2.59
N PRO A 97 14.98 -5.63 -2.13
CA PRO A 97 16.32 -6.20 -2.22
C PRO A 97 16.75 -6.28 -3.69
N ASN A 98 18.06 -6.34 -3.94
CA ASN A 98 18.55 -6.45 -5.31
C ASN A 98 18.16 -7.80 -5.95
N LEU A 99 17.07 -7.81 -6.71
CA LEU A 99 16.55 -9.02 -7.36
C LEU A 99 17.36 -9.43 -8.60
N TYR A 100 18.27 -8.58 -9.09
CA TYR A 100 19.13 -8.92 -10.24
C TYR A 100 20.20 -9.95 -9.91
N GLU A 101 20.42 -10.25 -8.64
CA GLU A 101 21.32 -11.32 -8.17
C GLU A 101 20.70 -12.71 -8.28
N LEU A 102 19.38 -12.79 -8.52
CA LEU A 102 18.65 -14.04 -8.69
C LEU A 102 18.75 -14.56 -10.14
N PRO A 103 18.72 -15.90 -10.35
CA PRO A 103 18.56 -16.50 -11.68
C PRO A 103 17.34 -15.94 -12.43
N ASP A 104 17.42 -15.81 -13.75
CA ASP A 104 16.43 -15.10 -14.57
C ASP A 104 15.00 -15.66 -14.42
N ASP A 105 14.84 -16.98 -14.33
CA ASP A 105 13.56 -17.66 -14.16
C ASP A 105 12.96 -17.41 -12.76
N ILE A 106 13.79 -17.32 -11.73
CA ILE A 106 13.37 -16.98 -10.37
C ILE A 106 13.06 -15.49 -10.27
N ARG A 107 13.93 -14.63 -10.82
CA ARG A 107 13.76 -13.18 -10.83
C ARG A 107 12.44 -12.79 -11.50
N THR A 108 12.12 -13.38 -12.64
CA THR A 108 10.86 -13.11 -13.35
C THR A 108 9.66 -13.48 -12.49
N ARG A 109 9.65 -14.69 -11.90
CA ARG A 109 8.58 -15.13 -11.00
C ARG A 109 8.43 -14.24 -9.76
N VAL A 110 9.53 -13.83 -9.16
CA VAL A 110 9.53 -12.91 -8.00
C VAL A 110 9.00 -11.54 -8.42
N MET A 111 9.49 -10.97 -9.52
CA MET A 111 9.00 -9.70 -10.05
C MET A 111 7.49 -9.73 -10.33
N ASP A 112 6.98 -10.78 -11.00
CA ASP A 112 5.56 -10.90 -11.32
C ASP A 112 4.66 -11.02 -10.07
N SER A 113 5.21 -11.58 -8.98
CA SER A 113 4.50 -11.69 -7.69
C SER A 113 4.58 -10.44 -6.81
N LEU A 114 5.53 -9.53 -7.08
CA LEU A 114 5.79 -8.33 -6.26
C LEU A 114 5.42 -7.02 -6.94
N VAL A 115 5.64 -6.90 -8.24
CA VAL A 115 5.53 -5.66 -9.01
C VAL A 115 4.22 -5.62 -9.79
N ASP A 116 3.54 -4.48 -9.72
CA ASP A 116 2.38 -4.19 -10.55
C ASP A 116 2.85 -3.76 -11.95
N THR A 117 3.11 -4.75 -12.80
CA THR A 117 3.64 -4.55 -14.14
C THR A 117 2.69 -3.75 -15.03
N THR A 118 1.38 -3.86 -14.83
CA THR A 118 0.37 -3.08 -15.54
C THR A 118 0.50 -1.59 -15.21
N THR A 119 0.40 -1.23 -13.92
CA THR A 119 0.57 0.18 -13.48
C THR A 119 1.92 0.74 -13.92
N MET A 120 2.99 -0.06 -13.84
CA MET A 120 4.31 0.35 -14.29
C MET A 120 4.32 0.68 -15.79
N ALA A 121 3.81 -0.21 -16.63
CA ALA A 121 3.78 -0.02 -18.08
C ALA A 121 2.96 1.22 -18.46
N THR A 122 1.74 1.37 -17.93
CA THR A 122 0.86 2.51 -18.21
C THR A 122 1.54 3.85 -17.89
N LEU A 123 2.15 3.97 -16.71
CA LEU A 123 2.78 5.22 -16.28
C LEU A 123 4.13 5.48 -16.96
N GLU A 124 4.88 4.44 -17.35
CA GLU A 124 6.12 4.59 -18.13
C GLU A 124 5.84 4.98 -19.59
N GLU A 125 4.78 4.43 -20.19
CA GLU A 125 4.35 4.74 -21.55
C GLU A 125 3.88 6.20 -21.65
N SER A 126 3.04 6.64 -20.72
CA SER A 126 2.56 8.02 -20.60
C SER A 126 3.61 9.02 -20.07
N LYS A 127 4.87 8.58 -19.87
CA LYS A 127 6.00 9.39 -19.39
C LYS A 127 5.76 10.06 -18.03
N ARG A 128 4.92 9.45 -17.20
CA ARG A 128 4.66 9.90 -15.82
C ARG A 128 5.65 9.29 -14.84
N LEU A 129 6.03 8.03 -15.05
CA LEU A 129 6.94 7.28 -14.19
C LEU A 129 8.22 6.89 -14.94
N ASN A 130 9.35 6.85 -14.22
CA ASN A 130 10.65 6.35 -14.69
C ASN A 130 11.17 6.90 -16.03
N TRP A 131 10.63 8.01 -16.54
CA TRP A 131 11.13 8.68 -17.75
C TRP A 131 12.59 9.14 -17.59
N TRP A 132 13.09 9.21 -16.35
CA TRP A 132 14.47 9.50 -15.99
C TRP A 132 15.39 8.28 -15.97
N ALA A 133 14.87 7.05 -15.88
CA ALA A 133 15.67 5.87 -15.54
C ALA A 133 16.78 5.57 -16.57
N ASN A 134 16.55 5.94 -17.83
CA ASN A 134 17.53 5.78 -18.92
C ASN A 134 18.32 7.06 -19.22
N LYS A 135 18.12 8.12 -18.44
CA LYS A 135 18.92 9.34 -18.50
C LYS A 135 20.10 9.16 -17.55
N LYS A 136 21.22 9.85 -17.78
CA LYS A 136 22.38 9.87 -16.87
C LYS A 136 22.08 10.65 -15.57
N LEU A 137 20.90 10.42 -14.99
CA LEU A 137 20.43 10.99 -13.75
C LEU A 137 20.69 9.99 -12.62
N THR A 138 20.94 10.50 -11.43
CA THR A 138 21.26 9.69 -10.24
C THR A 138 20.03 9.07 -9.57
N SER A 139 18.82 9.37 -10.08
CA SER A 139 17.56 8.88 -9.50
C SER A 139 17.33 7.41 -9.84
N PRO A 140 17.06 6.53 -8.85
CA PRO A 140 16.82 5.12 -9.10
C PRO A 140 15.52 4.91 -9.90
N LYS A 141 15.42 3.77 -10.59
CA LYS A 141 14.13 3.28 -11.10
C LYS A 141 13.23 2.94 -9.91
N LEU A 142 11.97 3.33 -9.98
CA LEU A 142 10.95 3.02 -8.99
C LEU A 142 10.04 1.89 -9.49
N TYR A 143 9.71 0.97 -8.61
CA TYR A 143 8.88 -0.19 -8.91
C TYR A 143 7.56 -0.08 -8.14
N PRO A 144 6.40 -0.10 -8.84
CA PRO A 144 5.11 -0.14 -8.17
C PRO A 144 4.89 -1.52 -7.54
N VAL A 145 4.70 -1.57 -6.22
CA VAL A 145 4.46 -2.81 -5.48
C VAL A 145 2.97 -3.18 -5.53
N LEU A 146 2.69 -4.45 -5.82
CA LEU A 146 1.34 -5.01 -5.80
C LEU A 146 0.66 -4.75 -4.45
N THR A 147 -0.47 -4.04 -4.53
CA THR A 147 -1.23 -3.56 -3.38
C THR A 147 -2.63 -4.17 -3.41
N SER A 148 -3.16 -4.57 -2.24
CA SER A 148 -4.51 -5.13 -2.14
C SER A 148 -5.59 -4.09 -2.48
N GLY A 149 -6.55 -4.47 -3.33
CA GLY A 149 -7.68 -3.63 -3.77
C GLY A 149 -8.97 -3.91 -3.01
N ASP A 150 -9.01 -3.62 -1.72
CA ASP A 150 -10.20 -3.78 -0.86
C ASP A 150 -10.85 -2.43 -0.47
N GLY A 151 -10.46 -1.33 -1.14
CA GLY A 151 -10.85 0.04 -0.78
C GLY A 151 -9.91 0.71 0.23
N ASN A 152 -8.91 -0.01 0.77
CA ASN A 152 -7.89 0.55 1.65
C ASN A 152 -6.53 0.78 0.96
N CYS A 153 -6.50 0.79 -0.38
CA CYS A 153 -5.27 0.76 -1.18
C CYS A 153 -4.33 1.94 -0.91
N LEU A 154 -4.83 3.17 -0.69
CA LEU A 154 -3.99 4.32 -0.32
C LEU A 154 -3.14 4.03 0.94
N LEU A 155 -3.77 3.47 1.96
CA LEU A 155 -3.15 3.18 3.25
C LEU A 155 -2.27 1.94 3.18
N HIS A 156 -2.68 0.93 2.40
CA HIS A 156 -1.82 -0.19 2.07
C HIS A 156 -0.55 0.23 1.34
N ALA A 157 -0.65 1.04 0.29
CA ALA A 157 0.48 1.51 -0.50
C ALA A 157 1.43 2.37 0.35
N THR A 158 0.90 3.25 1.19
CA THR A 158 1.72 4.05 2.11
C THR A 158 2.44 3.17 3.13
N SER A 159 1.73 2.20 3.74
CA SER A 159 2.30 1.25 4.68
C SER A 159 3.37 0.35 4.04
N LEU A 160 3.16 -0.07 2.78
CA LEU A 160 4.14 -0.82 2.00
C LEU A 160 5.40 0.01 1.73
N ALA A 161 5.25 1.28 1.31
CA ALA A 161 6.38 2.17 1.02
C ALA A 161 7.23 2.48 2.27
N MET A 162 6.63 2.52 3.45
CA MET A 162 7.34 2.82 4.70
C MET A 162 7.89 1.57 5.38
N TRP A 163 7.08 0.51 5.48
CA TRP A 163 7.37 -0.63 6.35
C TRP A 163 7.32 -2.01 5.67
N GLY A 164 6.93 -2.08 4.39
CA GLY A 164 6.93 -3.33 3.63
C GLY A 164 5.74 -4.26 3.89
N PHE A 165 4.69 -3.79 4.57
CA PHE A 165 3.46 -4.56 4.77
C PHE A 165 2.19 -3.75 4.59
N HIS A 166 1.08 -4.43 4.27
CA HIS A 166 -0.24 -3.82 4.13
C HIS A 166 -0.85 -3.42 5.49
N ASP A 167 -1.61 -2.33 5.54
CA ASP A 167 -2.46 -1.89 6.68
C ASP A 167 -3.70 -2.80 6.93
N HIS A 168 -3.53 -4.12 7.10
CA HIS A 168 -4.66 -5.01 7.39
C HIS A 168 -5.24 -4.84 8.82
N SER A 169 -4.48 -4.27 9.75
CA SER A 169 -4.98 -3.94 11.10
C SER A 169 -5.82 -2.65 11.13
N LEU A 170 -5.91 -1.95 9.99
CA LEU A 170 -6.59 -0.66 9.81
C LEU A 170 -6.06 0.43 10.74
N SER A 171 -4.80 0.33 11.17
CA SER A 171 -4.22 1.27 12.14
C SER A 171 -4.10 2.65 11.52
N MET A 172 -3.63 2.72 10.27
CA MET A 172 -3.56 3.97 9.55
C MET A 172 -4.96 4.51 9.24
N ARG A 173 -5.90 3.64 8.83
CA ARG A 173 -7.29 4.05 8.56
C ARG A 173 -7.97 4.64 9.78
N LYS A 174 -7.82 3.99 10.94
CA LYS A 174 -8.34 4.47 12.22
C LYS A 174 -7.72 5.81 12.62
N ALA A 175 -6.40 5.96 12.50
CA ALA A 175 -5.73 7.23 12.82
C ALA A 175 -6.17 8.39 11.91
N LEU A 176 -6.34 8.11 10.62
CA LEU A 176 -6.84 9.07 9.63
C LEU A 176 -8.27 9.48 9.93
N ASN A 177 -9.17 8.51 10.17
CA ASN A 177 -10.54 8.78 10.56
C ASN A 177 -10.63 9.55 11.87
N GLU A 178 -9.87 9.14 12.90
CA GLU A 178 -9.85 9.82 14.20
C GLU A 178 -9.42 11.28 14.05
N THR A 179 -8.40 11.56 13.24
CA THR A 179 -7.96 12.93 12.93
C THR A 179 -9.07 13.76 12.31
N MET A 180 -9.84 13.19 11.39
CA MET A 180 -10.91 13.90 10.70
C MET A 180 -12.17 14.12 11.55
N ILE A 181 -12.53 13.18 12.44
CA ILE A 181 -13.74 13.31 13.28
C ILE A 181 -13.51 14.16 14.54
N THR A 182 -12.31 14.16 15.11
CA THR A 182 -11.98 14.90 16.35
C THR A 182 -11.67 16.37 16.09
N SER A 183 -11.33 16.66 14.83
CA SER A 183 -11.21 17.94 14.20
C SER A 183 -12.44 18.84 14.49
N LYS A 184 -12.24 19.94 15.23
CA LYS A 184 -13.32 20.88 15.59
C LYS A 184 -13.98 21.47 14.32
N PRO A 185 -15.28 21.80 14.37
CA PRO A 185 -15.90 22.63 13.34
C PRO A 185 -15.07 23.92 13.18
N ASN A 186 -14.57 24.19 11.97
CA ASN A 186 -13.66 25.30 11.62
C ASN A 186 -12.16 25.12 11.93
N ASN A 187 -11.69 23.89 12.17
CA ASN A 187 -10.25 23.64 12.25
C ASN A 187 -9.53 23.91 10.91
N SER A 188 -8.20 23.85 10.94
CA SER A 188 -7.37 24.09 9.75
C SER A 188 -7.67 23.11 8.61
N LEU A 189 -7.96 21.84 8.91
CA LEU A 189 -8.30 20.83 7.91
C LEU A 189 -9.55 21.21 7.11
N TYR A 190 -10.66 21.49 7.80
CA TYR A 190 -11.90 21.92 7.15
C TYR A 190 -11.70 23.19 6.32
N ARG A 191 -10.97 24.18 6.84
CA ARG A 191 -10.70 25.43 6.10
C ARG A 191 -9.91 25.19 4.81
N ARG A 192 -8.90 24.31 4.85
CA ARG A 192 -8.10 23.98 3.67
C ARG A 192 -8.91 23.22 2.63
N TRP A 193 -9.66 22.21 3.07
CA TRP A 193 -10.55 21.46 2.18
C TRP A 193 -11.58 22.38 1.52
N ARG A 194 -12.32 23.17 2.31
CA ARG A 194 -13.35 24.08 1.81
C ARG A 194 -12.78 25.09 0.83
N TRP A 195 -11.57 25.62 1.08
CA TRP A 195 -10.89 26.53 0.15
C TRP A 195 -10.53 25.83 -1.17
N ALA A 196 -9.91 24.66 -1.12
CA ALA A 196 -9.53 23.90 -2.31
C ALA A 196 -10.76 23.51 -3.15
N GLN A 197 -11.81 23.01 -2.49
CA GLN A 197 -13.08 22.66 -3.12
C GLN A 197 -13.76 23.90 -3.73
N SER A 198 -13.70 25.06 -3.06
CA SER A 198 -14.26 26.31 -3.61
C SER A 198 -13.55 26.74 -4.89
N VAL A 199 -12.22 26.55 -4.97
CA VAL A 199 -11.44 26.83 -6.19
C VAL A 199 -11.86 25.90 -7.33
N GLN A 200 -12.09 24.62 -7.05
CA GLN A 200 -12.56 23.64 -8.04
C GLN A 200 -14.00 23.94 -8.49
N ASN A 201 -14.92 24.12 -7.55
CA ASN A 201 -16.33 24.43 -7.82
C ASN A 201 -16.48 25.70 -8.68
N LYS A 202 -15.68 26.73 -8.42
CA LYS A 202 -15.68 27.97 -9.19
C LYS A 202 -15.34 27.75 -10.68
N LYS A 203 -14.52 26.77 -11.02
CA LYS A 203 -14.22 26.42 -12.44
C LYS A 203 -15.47 25.97 -13.19
N TYR A 204 -16.47 25.45 -12.46
CA TYR A 204 -17.73 24.96 -13.00
C TYR A 204 -18.92 25.88 -12.68
N GLY A 205 -18.68 27.08 -12.14
CA GLY A 205 -19.75 28.01 -11.75
C GLY A 205 -20.60 27.53 -10.57
N LEU A 206 -20.12 26.55 -9.79
CA LEU A 206 -20.82 25.96 -8.67
C LEU A 206 -20.52 26.73 -7.38
N VAL A 207 -21.56 27.02 -6.59
CA VAL A 207 -21.44 27.65 -5.28
C VAL A 207 -22.31 26.88 -4.29
N PHE A 208 -21.69 26.25 -3.31
CA PHE A 208 -22.41 25.50 -2.27
C PHE A 208 -22.98 26.43 -1.20
N SER A 209 -24.20 26.08 -0.78
CA SER A 209 -24.82 26.52 0.47
C SER A 209 -24.08 25.95 1.70
N GLU A 210 -24.29 26.53 2.88
CA GLU A 210 -23.71 26.01 4.13
C GLU A 210 -24.18 24.57 4.46
N GLN A 211 -25.39 24.20 4.01
CA GLN A 211 -25.90 22.85 4.18
C GLN A 211 -25.14 21.86 3.29
N GLU A 212 -24.93 22.18 2.01
CA GLU A 212 -24.12 21.36 1.10
C GLU A 212 -22.68 21.23 1.60
N TRP A 213 -22.06 22.31 2.08
CA TRP A 213 -20.73 22.22 2.72
C TRP A 213 -20.69 21.27 3.90
N THR A 214 -21.75 21.25 4.71
CA THR A 214 -21.87 20.37 5.88
C THR A 214 -22.04 18.92 5.44
N ASP A 215 -22.84 18.66 4.41
CA ASP A 215 -23.14 17.31 3.94
C ASP A 215 -21.98 16.69 3.17
N GLU A 216 -21.29 17.47 2.33
CA GLU A 216 -20.04 17.05 1.68
C GLU A 216 -18.93 16.74 2.70
N TRP A 217 -18.80 17.55 3.75
CA TRP A 217 -17.85 17.26 4.82
C TRP A 217 -18.20 15.96 5.56
N LYS A 218 -19.47 15.74 5.91
CA LYS A 218 -19.92 14.47 6.50
C LYS A 218 -19.66 13.28 5.58
N SER A 219 -19.79 13.46 4.26
CA SER A 219 -19.47 12.42 3.28
C SER A 219 -18.00 12.03 3.37
N LEU A 220 -17.08 13.00 3.38
CA LEU A 220 -15.64 12.75 3.57
C LEU A 220 -15.35 12.02 4.89
N LEU A 221 -15.95 12.45 6.00
CA LEU A 221 -15.80 11.76 7.29
C LEU A 221 -16.23 10.29 7.19
N ARG A 222 -17.35 10.00 6.50
CA ARG A 222 -17.86 8.64 6.28
C ARG A 222 -16.90 7.79 5.46
N LEU A 223 -16.34 8.34 4.37
CA LEU A 223 -15.39 7.61 3.51
C LEU A 223 -14.13 7.15 4.28
N SER A 224 -13.68 7.95 5.26
CA SER A 224 -12.52 7.61 6.08
C SER A 224 -12.77 6.49 7.10
N SER A 225 -14.03 6.13 7.41
CA SER A 225 -14.40 5.17 8.45
C SER A 225 -13.70 3.80 8.31
N ALA A 226 -13.33 3.18 9.43
CA ALA A 226 -12.81 1.81 9.46
C ALA A 226 -13.90 0.72 9.39
N GLU A 227 -15.17 1.12 9.24
CA GLU A 227 -16.28 0.20 9.07
C GLU A 227 -16.31 -0.39 7.65
N PRO A 228 -16.46 -1.72 7.51
CA PRO A 228 -16.65 -2.32 6.19
C PRO A 228 -17.95 -1.85 5.54
N ARG A 229 -17.93 -1.70 4.21
CA ARG A 229 -19.12 -1.50 3.40
C ARG A 229 -20.07 -2.66 3.65
N VAL A 230 -21.28 -2.35 4.11
CA VAL A 230 -22.35 -3.35 4.19
C VAL A 230 -22.71 -3.74 2.76
N SER A 231 -22.40 -4.98 2.37
CA SER A 231 -22.99 -5.56 1.17
C SER A 231 -24.51 -5.52 1.38
N GLN A 232 -25.21 -4.57 0.75
CA GLN A 232 -26.65 -4.67 0.65
C GLN A 232 -26.91 -5.98 -0.11
N LYS A 233 -27.24 -7.04 0.62
CA LYS A 233 -27.93 -8.17 0.02
C LYS A 233 -29.17 -7.55 -0.60
N THR A 234 -29.21 -7.52 -1.93
CA THR A 234 -30.42 -7.22 -2.68
C THR A 234 -31.43 -8.29 -2.28
N SER A 235 -32.19 -8.03 -1.22
CA SER A 235 -33.48 -8.65 -1.00
C SER A 235 -34.37 -8.10 -2.10
N SER A 236 -34.29 -8.70 -3.27
CA SER A 236 -35.28 -8.53 -4.34
C SER A 236 -36.61 -9.07 -3.82
N ASN A 237 -37.29 -8.30 -2.97
CA ASN A 237 -38.70 -8.48 -2.73
C ASN A 237 -39.43 -7.90 -3.95
N SER A 238 -39.57 -8.75 -4.96
CA SER A 238 -40.55 -8.59 -6.02
C SER A 238 -41.95 -8.66 -5.42
N ASN A 239 -42.43 -7.57 -4.84
CA ASN A 239 -43.86 -7.43 -4.57
C ASN A 239 -44.53 -6.99 -5.86
N ASN A 240 -45.14 -7.99 -6.52
CA ASN A 240 -46.05 -7.83 -7.62
C ASN A 240 -47.11 -6.77 -7.28
N ARG A 241 -47.09 -5.69 -8.07
CA ARG A 241 -48.16 -4.72 -8.16
C ARG A 241 -49.12 -5.22 -9.24
N SER A 242 -50.22 -5.84 -8.83
CA SER A 242 -51.36 -6.11 -9.71
C SER A 242 -52.57 -5.31 -9.25
N THR A 243 -53.08 -4.57 -10.21
CA THR A 243 -54.16 -3.58 -10.24
C THR A 243 -55.54 -4.20 -10.04
N ASN A 244 -56.43 -3.55 -9.28
CA ASN A 244 -57.69 -2.97 -9.79
C ASN A 244 -58.70 -2.69 -8.66
N SER A 245 -59.27 -1.50 -8.76
CA SER A 245 -60.38 -0.95 -8.00
C SER A 245 -61.73 -1.40 -8.56
N THR A 246 -62.61 -1.99 -7.74
CA THR A 246 -64.09 -1.81 -7.83
C THR A 246 -64.75 -2.22 -6.50
N ALA A 247 -65.68 -1.39 -6.01
CA ALA A 247 -66.43 -1.52 -4.75
C ALA A 247 -67.66 -2.47 -4.90
N PRO A 248 -68.65 -2.44 -3.98
CA PRO A 248 -68.67 -2.84 -2.55
C PRO A 248 -69.72 -3.94 -2.27
N THR A 249 -69.66 -4.64 -1.14
CA THR A 249 -70.85 -5.08 -0.36
C THR A 249 -70.49 -5.79 0.96
N ASP A 250 -71.15 -5.30 2.01
CA ASP A 250 -71.87 -6.02 3.07
C ASP A 250 -71.22 -7.00 4.06
N GLU A 251 -71.68 -6.78 5.29
CA GLU A 251 -71.91 -7.73 6.39
C GLU A 251 -70.90 -7.87 7.57
N MET A 252 -71.31 -7.19 8.64
CA MET A 252 -71.64 -7.74 9.97
C MET A 252 -70.52 -8.07 10.97
N ASN A 253 -70.22 -7.05 11.80
CA ASN A 253 -70.44 -7.03 13.26
C ASN A 253 -70.16 -8.32 14.08
N ARG A 254 -69.13 -8.31 14.95
CA ARG A 254 -69.28 -8.47 16.42
C ARG A 254 -67.96 -8.47 17.21
N ASN A 255 -67.88 -7.52 18.14
CA ASN A 255 -67.32 -7.53 19.50
C ASN A 255 -66.47 -8.73 19.99
N LYS A 256 -65.24 -8.45 20.47
CA LYS A 256 -64.83 -8.58 21.90
C LYS A 256 -63.35 -8.24 22.11
N SER A 257 -63.07 -7.26 22.97
CA SER A 257 -61.87 -7.25 23.84
C SER A 257 -62.17 -8.07 25.12
N PRO A 258 -61.27 -8.25 26.11
CA PRO A 258 -59.83 -7.93 26.21
C PRO A 258 -58.99 -9.13 26.74
N GLN A 259 -57.64 -9.04 26.71
CA GLN A 259 -56.73 -9.27 27.87
C GLN A 259 -55.28 -9.59 27.46
N THR A 260 -54.39 -8.71 27.92
CA THR A 260 -53.08 -8.94 28.56
C THR A 260 -52.37 -10.28 28.38
N GLY A 261 -51.16 -10.21 27.82
CA GLY A 261 -50.14 -11.25 27.94
C GLY A 261 -48.80 -10.79 27.35
N THR A 262 -47.91 -10.25 28.19
CA THR A 262 -46.47 -10.17 27.90
C THR A 262 -45.90 -11.57 27.66
N PRO A 263 -44.90 -11.70 26.77
CA PRO A 263 -43.69 -12.38 27.21
C PRO A 263 -42.40 -11.67 26.78
N THR A 264 -41.57 -11.42 27.78
CA THR A 264 -40.11 -11.39 27.71
C THR A 264 -39.57 -12.61 26.97
N SER A 265 -38.75 -12.40 25.94
CA SER A 265 -37.86 -13.42 25.37
C SER A 265 -36.43 -12.91 25.40
N VAL A 266 -35.67 -13.47 26.33
CA VAL A 266 -34.22 -13.39 26.43
C VAL A 266 -33.68 -14.44 25.45
N GLY A 267 -33.03 -14.00 24.39
CA GLY A 267 -32.47 -14.88 23.35
C GLY A 267 -31.08 -14.41 22.95
N GLY A 268 -30.09 -14.72 23.78
CA GLY A 268 -28.67 -14.54 23.46
C GLY A 268 -28.31 -15.40 22.25
N SER A 269 -28.04 -14.75 21.12
CA SER A 269 -27.50 -15.40 19.92
C SER A 269 -25.98 -15.28 19.94
N THR A 270 -25.34 -16.35 20.40
CA THR A 270 -23.93 -16.65 20.16
C THR A 270 -23.68 -16.69 18.65
N LYS A 271 -23.05 -15.64 18.10
CA LYS A 271 -22.60 -15.63 16.72
C LYS A 271 -21.43 -16.60 16.57
N SER A 272 -21.70 -17.76 15.99
CA SER A 272 -20.70 -18.65 15.42
C SER A 272 -19.91 -17.89 14.34
N SER A 273 -18.59 -17.87 14.49
CA SER A 273 -17.65 -17.28 13.54
C SER A 273 -17.68 -18.04 12.22
N SER A 274 -18.38 -17.48 11.25
CA SER A 274 -18.24 -17.84 9.83
C SER A 274 -16.83 -17.48 9.34
N PRO A 275 -16.26 -18.21 8.37
CA PRO A 275 -14.94 -17.91 7.82
C PRO A 275 -14.96 -16.47 7.28
N SER A 276 -13.98 -15.67 7.72
CA SER A 276 -13.87 -14.22 7.48
C SER A 276 -14.20 -13.87 6.03
N ALA A 277 -15.42 -13.37 5.79
CA ALA A 277 -15.79 -12.81 4.50
C ALA A 277 -14.85 -11.63 4.21
N ARG A 278 -14.28 -11.59 3.00
CA ARG A 278 -13.40 -10.50 2.55
C ARG A 278 -14.12 -9.17 2.74
N GLN A 279 -13.56 -8.32 3.60
CA GLN A 279 -14.12 -7.01 3.91
C GLN A 279 -13.68 -6.01 2.87
N TYR A 280 -14.58 -5.10 2.50
CA TYR A 280 -14.30 -3.99 1.61
C TYR A 280 -14.61 -2.69 2.33
N TYR A 281 -13.80 -1.66 2.11
CA TYR A 281 -13.95 -0.33 2.69
C TYR A 281 -14.31 0.69 1.61
N GLU A 282 -14.75 1.87 2.04
CA GLU A 282 -15.01 2.99 1.13
C GLU A 282 -13.70 3.53 0.54
N SER A 283 -13.70 3.88 -0.74
CA SER A 283 -12.55 4.49 -1.39
C SER A 283 -12.27 5.88 -0.80
N LEU A 284 -11.00 6.24 -0.71
CA LEU A 284 -10.55 7.54 -0.21
C LEU A 284 -10.31 8.51 -1.37
N GLU A 285 -10.56 9.79 -1.11
CA GLU A 285 -10.37 10.91 -2.03
C GLU A 285 -9.09 11.72 -1.76
N GLU A 286 -8.80 12.70 -2.61
CA GLU A 286 -7.59 13.54 -2.57
C GLU A 286 -7.31 14.13 -1.18
N PHE A 287 -8.33 14.67 -0.53
CA PHE A 287 -8.17 15.31 0.77
C PHE A 287 -7.66 14.35 1.87
N HIS A 288 -7.99 13.05 1.76
CA HIS A 288 -7.49 12.04 2.69
C HIS A 288 -5.98 11.81 2.51
N VAL A 289 -5.42 12.03 1.32
CA VAL A 289 -3.96 11.99 1.10
C VAL A 289 -3.28 13.12 1.88
N TYR A 290 -3.86 14.32 1.85
CA TYR A 290 -3.36 15.45 2.64
C TYR A 290 -3.38 15.15 4.15
N VAL A 291 -4.50 14.62 4.66
CA VAL A 291 -4.62 14.23 6.07
C VAL A 291 -3.60 13.13 6.41
N LEU A 292 -3.45 12.13 5.53
CA LEU A 292 -2.48 11.05 5.68
C LEU A 292 -1.05 11.57 5.78
N ALA A 293 -0.64 12.50 4.92
CA ALA A 293 0.69 13.11 4.97
C ALA A 293 0.97 13.73 6.35
N ASN A 294 -0.03 14.39 6.95
CA ASN A 294 0.06 14.91 8.31
C ASN A 294 0.14 13.77 9.36
N ASN A 295 -0.67 12.71 9.23
CA ASN A 295 -0.62 11.55 10.13
C ASN A 295 0.75 10.88 10.15
N ILE A 296 1.42 10.78 9.00
CA ILE A 296 2.76 10.17 8.88
C ILE A 296 3.90 11.18 9.03
N ARG A 297 3.60 12.47 9.21
CA ARG A 297 4.58 13.57 9.34
C ARG A 297 5.60 13.58 8.20
N ARG A 298 5.15 13.28 6.97
CA ARG A 298 6.03 13.04 5.83
C ARG A 298 5.33 13.43 4.52
N PRO A 299 6.03 14.13 3.60
CA PRO A 299 5.48 14.42 2.28
C PRO A 299 5.08 13.15 1.53
N ILE A 300 4.00 13.22 0.77
CA ILE A 300 3.58 12.17 -0.16
C ILE A 300 3.64 12.75 -1.58
N ILE A 301 4.27 12.04 -2.50
CA ILE A 301 4.29 12.38 -3.92
C ILE A 301 3.58 11.26 -4.68
N ILE A 302 2.52 11.63 -5.41
CA ILE A 302 1.73 10.70 -6.21
C ILE A 302 2.03 10.94 -7.68
N TYR A 303 2.45 9.89 -8.37
CA TYR A 303 2.57 9.84 -9.82
C TYR A 303 1.31 9.21 -10.40
N SER A 304 0.64 9.93 -11.30
CA SER A 304 -0.53 9.46 -12.03
C SER A 304 -0.51 10.06 -13.44
N ASP A 305 -1.36 9.54 -14.32
CA ASP A 305 -1.76 10.35 -15.47
C ASP A 305 -2.64 11.53 -15.01
N THR A 306 -2.85 12.51 -15.89
CA THR A 306 -3.65 13.71 -15.59
C THR A 306 -5.09 13.59 -16.03
N ILE A 307 -5.39 12.65 -16.93
CA ILE A 307 -6.71 12.49 -17.55
C ILE A 307 -7.02 11.00 -17.66
N LEU A 308 -8.19 10.60 -17.17
CA LEU A 308 -8.76 9.29 -17.42
C LEU A 308 -9.20 9.19 -18.88
N ARG A 309 -8.84 8.10 -19.57
CA ARG A 309 -9.15 7.89 -20.99
C ARG A 309 -9.98 6.63 -21.22
N THR A 310 -10.76 6.62 -22.29
CA THR A 310 -11.41 5.40 -22.79
C THR A 310 -10.36 4.46 -23.41
N ASN A 311 -10.78 3.24 -23.75
CA ASN A 311 -9.95 2.30 -24.51
C ASN A 311 -9.52 2.86 -25.88
N ASP A 312 -10.31 3.77 -26.45
CA ASP A 312 -10.01 4.45 -27.73
C ASP A 312 -9.10 5.68 -27.54
N GLY A 313 -8.71 6.00 -26.30
CA GLY A 313 -7.83 7.12 -25.96
C GLY A 313 -8.53 8.45 -25.69
N GLU A 314 -9.86 8.49 -25.81
CA GLU A 314 -10.65 9.72 -25.62
C GLU A 314 -10.68 10.17 -24.15
N PRO A 315 -10.49 11.46 -23.86
CA PRO A 315 -10.47 11.96 -22.50
C PRO A 315 -11.87 11.93 -21.86
N ILE A 316 -11.97 11.37 -20.65
CA ILE A 316 -13.22 11.25 -19.88
C ILE A 316 -13.26 12.32 -18.79
N SER A 317 -12.26 12.34 -17.90
CA SER A 317 -12.23 13.25 -16.74
C SER A 317 -10.80 13.48 -16.25
N PRO A 318 -10.52 14.59 -15.56
CA PRO A 318 -9.25 14.77 -14.86
C PRO A 318 -9.01 13.70 -13.79
N ILE A 319 -7.75 13.42 -13.49
CA ILE A 319 -7.32 12.62 -12.34
C ILE A 319 -6.74 13.57 -11.29
N GLU A 320 -7.33 13.58 -10.10
CA GLU A 320 -7.08 14.63 -9.09
C GLU A 320 -6.10 14.21 -7.98
N PHE A 321 -5.49 13.01 -8.08
CA PHE A 321 -4.54 12.51 -7.09
C PHE A 321 -3.08 12.85 -7.37
N GLY A 322 -2.72 13.17 -8.61
CA GLY A 322 -1.32 13.41 -8.98
C GLY A 322 -0.80 14.71 -8.38
N GLY A 323 0.31 14.67 -7.63
CA GLY A 323 0.84 15.88 -7.01
C GLY A 323 1.73 15.65 -5.78
N ILE A 324 1.91 16.73 -5.02
CA ILE A 324 2.74 16.79 -3.81
C ILE A 324 1.85 17.18 -2.63
N TYR A 325 1.80 16.32 -1.62
CA TYR A 325 1.02 16.51 -0.40
C TYR A 325 1.99 16.73 0.76
N LEU A 326 1.99 17.95 1.31
CA LEU A 326 2.88 18.33 2.40
C LEU A 326 2.15 18.25 3.76
N PRO A 327 2.82 17.81 4.84
CA PRO A 327 2.27 17.80 6.19
C PRO A 327 2.22 19.19 6.81
N LEU A 328 1.37 20.08 6.28
CA LEU A 328 1.36 21.51 6.64
C LEU A 328 0.75 21.83 8.00
N GLU A 329 0.18 20.84 8.69
CA GLU A 329 -0.29 21.00 10.07
C GLU A 329 0.81 20.71 11.11
N ILE A 330 1.96 20.22 10.65
CA ILE A 330 3.10 19.85 11.50
C ILE A 330 4.31 20.74 11.12
N PRO A 331 5.01 21.32 12.10
CA PRO A 331 6.21 22.12 11.81
C PRO A 331 7.25 21.33 10.99
N PRO A 332 7.92 21.91 9.98
CA PRO A 332 8.82 21.18 9.10
C PRO A 332 9.98 20.46 9.79
N GLU A 333 10.48 21.00 10.90
CA GLU A 333 11.52 20.39 11.74
C GLU A 333 11.06 19.11 12.44
N LYS A 334 9.74 18.90 12.52
CA LYS A 334 9.09 17.71 13.04
C LYS A 334 8.68 16.74 11.94
N CYS A 335 9.02 17.00 10.67
CA CYS A 335 8.63 16.17 9.53
C CYS A 335 9.85 15.48 8.91
N HIS A 336 9.65 14.25 8.45
CA HIS A 336 10.65 13.57 7.63
C HIS A 336 10.73 14.23 6.25
N ARG A 337 11.94 14.46 5.75
CA ARG A 337 12.16 15.24 4.51
C ARG A 337 12.14 14.41 3.24
N GLN A 338 12.40 13.11 3.32
CA GLN A 338 12.24 12.22 2.17
C GLN A 338 10.76 11.91 2.00
N PRO A 339 10.18 12.06 0.79
CA PRO A 339 8.77 11.74 0.58
C PRO A 339 8.51 10.24 0.62
N VAL A 340 7.25 9.87 0.77
CA VAL A 340 6.69 8.59 0.32
C VAL A 340 6.26 8.76 -1.12
N PHE A 341 6.63 7.82 -2.00
CA PHE A 341 6.23 7.84 -3.40
C PHE A 341 5.14 6.81 -3.65
N LEU A 342 4.06 7.23 -4.29
CA LEU A 342 2.94 6.37 -4.67
C LEU A 342 2.65 6.54 -6.17
N ALA A 343 2.10 5.49 -6.77
CA ALA A 343 1.46 5.53 -8.07
C ALA A 343 -0.06 5.49 -7.88
N PHE A 344 -0.79 6.20 -8.73
CA PHE A 344 -2.23 6.07 -8.88
C PHE A 344 -2.56 5.79 -10.34
N ASP A 345 -3.12 4.61 -10.60
CA ASP A 345 -3.58 4.16 -11.91
C ASP A 345 -4.81 3.27 -11.74
N ALA A 346 -5.75 3.32 -12.71
CA ALA A 346 -6.97 2.51 -12.71
C ALA A 346 -7.74 2.48 -11.35
N ALA A 347 -7.89 3.65 -10.72
CA ALA A 347 -8.52 3.81 -9.40
C ALA A 347 -7.85 3.01 -8.26
N HIS A 348 -6.55 2.74 -8.39
CA HIS A 348 -5.79 1.94 -7.45
C HIS A 348 -4.45 2.59 -7.09
N PHE A 349 -4.06 2.47 -5.81
CA PHE A 349 -2.79 2.97 -5.31
C PHE A 349 -1.76 1.84 -5.21
N SER A 350 -0.54 2.13 -5.64
CA SER A 350 0.61 1.25 -5.50
C SER A 350 1.80 1.99 -4.88
N ALA A 351 2.55 1.33 -4.00
CA ALA A 351 3.77 1.91 -3.42
C ALA A 351 4.86 1.99 -4.50
N LEU A 352 5.53 3.13 -4.67
CA LEU A 352 6.69 3.23 -5.57
C LEU A 352 7.98 3.17 -4.76
N VAL A 353 8.71 2.07 -4.90
CA VAL A 353 9.92 1.81 -4.10
C VAL A 353 11.14 1.60 -4.99
N PRO A 354 12.31 2.10 -4.60
CA PRO A 354 13.55 1.78 -5.30
C PRO A 354 14.01 0.36 -4.96
N MET A 355 14.89 -0.18 -5.80
CA MET A 355 15.64 -1.38 -5.50
C MET A 355 17.01 -1.01 -4.90
N GLU A 356 17.49 -1.82 -3.97
CA GLU A 356 18.85 -1.72 -3.44
C GLU A 356 19.86 -1.75 -4.60
N GLN A 357 20.77 -0.77 -4.61
CA GLN A 357 21.84 -0.73 -5.60
C GLN A 357 23.08 -1.41 -5.03
N ASN A 358 23.77 -2.20 -5.86
CA ASN A 358 25.06 -2.81 -5.54
C ASN A 358 26.15 -1.74 -5.42
N SER A 359 26.17 -1.04 -4.29
CA SER A 359 27.22 -0.09 -3.97
C SER A 359 27.72 -0.34 -2.56
N LYS A 360 29.03 -0.60 -2.44
CA LYS A 360 29.82 -0.49 -1.20
C LYS A 360 29.91 0.98 -0.76
N ALA A 361 28.78 1.70 -0.73
CA ALA A 361 28.72 3.12 -0.45
C ALA A 361 28.23 3.35 0.97
N THR A 362 29.20 3.57 1.85
CA THR A 362 29.08 4.29 3.12
C THR A 362 28.41 5.64 2.86
N SER A 363 27.09 5.73 2.97
CA SER A 363 26.41 7.02 3.08
C SER A 363 25.44 6.98 4.27
N LYS A 364 25.60 7.97 5.14
CA LYS A 364 24.89 8.16 6.41
C LYS A 364 23.44 8.61 6.19
N GLY A 365 22.68 7.91 5.35
CA GLY A 365 21.23 7.90 5.44
C GLY A 365 20.86 6.73 6.34
N LYS A 366 20.18 6.98 7.47
CA LYS A 366 19.52 5.89 8.23
C LYS A 366 18.36 5.38 7.37
N TYR A 367 18.66 4.64 6.32
CA TYR A 367 17.70 3.68 5.80
C TYR A 367 17.59 2.65 6.92
N ILE A 368 16.50 2.69 7.68
CA ILE A 368 16.09 1.50 8.42
C ILE A 368 15.71 0.51 7.33
N LEU A 369 16.70 -0.26 6.87
CA LEU A 369 16.54 -1.35 5.92
C LEU A 369 15.52 -2.30 6.53
N CYS A 370 14.27 -2.19 6.09
CA CYS A 370 13.26 -3.21 6.32
C CYS A 370 13.44 -4.35 5.28
N SER A 371 14.68 -4.60 4.84
CA SER A 371 15.04 -5.68 3.91
C SER A 371 14.97 -7.06 4.57
N MET A 372 14.95 -7.12 5.90
CA MET A 372 15.03 -8.38 6.65
C MET A 372 13.75 -9.22 6.69
N LEU A 373 12.61 -8.76 6.16
CA LEU A 373 11.32 -9.41 6.42
C LEU A 373 10.80 -10.34 5.33
N ILE A 374 11.47 -10.52 4.18
CA ILE A 374 10.73 -10.99 2.98
C ILE A 374 11.38 -12.15 2.20
N LEU A 375 12.71 -12.35 2.23
CA LEU A 375 13.38 -13.34 1.36
C LEU A 375 14.29 -14.35 2.07
N ARG A 376 14.05 -14.68 3.34
CA ARG A 376 14.74 -15.81 4.00
C ARG A 376 13.89 -17.06 4.03
#